data_AF-A0A359B1M4-F1
#
_entry.id   AF-A0A359B1M4-F1
#
_cell.length_a   1.000
_cell.length_b   1.000
_cell.length_c   1.000
_cell.angle_alpha   90.00
_cell.angle_beta   90.00
_cell.angle_gamma   90.00
#
_symmetry.space_group_name_H-M   'P 1'
#
loop_
_entity.id
_entity.type
_entity.pdbx_description
1 polymer ?
#
loop_
_entity_poly.entity_id
_entity_poly.type
_entity_poly.pdbx_seq_one_letter_code
_entity_poly.pdbx_strand_id
1 'polypeptide(L)'
;LEEGCRIIPGVHEKVTRPDTVRIRYIDENRQEREEVFSGYAARCIQHEYDHLDGILFTDHISPLRKRMVNGKLNALANGKARCSYKVKTAK
;
A
#
# COMPACT_ATOMS: atom_id res chain seq x y z
N LEU A 1 -0.81 -8.36 9.29
CA LEU A 1 0.52 -8.45 8.65
C LEU A 1 1.08 -7.04 8.49
N GLU A 2 2.37 -6.89 8.23
CA GLU A 2 2.97 -5.59 7.88
C GLU A 2 2.82 -5.33 6.38
N GLU A 3 2.50 -4.09 6.03
CA GLU A 3 2.48 -3.57 4.67
C GLU A 3 3.55 -2.51 4.51
N GLY A 4 4.10 -2.41 3.31
CA GLY A 4 4.91 -1.27 2.86
C GLY A 4 4.54 -0.96 1.43
N CYS A 5 4.80 0.27 1.01
CA CYS A 5 4.52 0.71 -0.36
C CYS A 5 5.79 1.28 -0.98
N ARG A 6 5.98 1.05 -2.28
CA ARG A 6 7.10 1.64 -3.03
C ARG A 6 7.03 3.18 -3.05
N ILE A 7 5.84 3.76 -2.95
CA ILE A 7 5.64 5.22 -2.86
C ILE A 7 6.14 5.77 -1.52
N ILE A 8 6.13 4.97 -0.46
CA ILE A 8 6.55 5.36 0.90
C ILE A 8 7.73 4.49 1.36
N PRO A 9 8.93 4.69 0.78
CA PRO A 9 10.05 3.80 1.03
C PRO A 9 10.55 3.87 2.48
N GLY A 10 10.87 2.70 3.05
CA GLY A 10 11.43 2.59 4.40
C GLY A 10 10.41 2.72 5.54
N VAL A 11 9.11 2.76 5.22
CA VAL A 11 8.01 2.73 6.19
C VAL A 11 7.25 1.41 6.01
N HIS A 12 7.16 0.65 7.11
CA HIS A 12 6.40 -0.58 7.20
C HIS A 12 5.54 -0.51 8.44
N GLU A 13 4.24 -0.78 8.29
CA GLU A 13 3.29 -0.72 9.39
C GLU A 13 2.29 -1.87 9.33
N LYS A 14 1.74 -2.24 10.49
CA LYS A 14 0.68 -3.25 10.57
C LYS A 14 -0.63 -2.67 10.09
N VAL A 15 -1.21 -3.30 9.07
CA VAL A 15 -2.51 -2.91 8.50
C VAL A 15 -3.48 -4.08 8.62
N THR A 16 -4.69 -3.76 9.08
CA THR A 16 -5.80 -4.71 9.15
C THR A 16 -6.57 -4.66 7.85
N ARG A 17 -6.72 -5.81 7.19
CA ARG A 17 -7.47 -5.99 5.94
C ARG A 17 -8.38 -7.20 6.07
N PRO A 18 -9.55 -7.20 5.42
CA PRO A 18 -10.26 -8.42 5.06
C PRO A 18 -9.32 -9.48 4.49
N ASP A 19 -9.47 -10.72 4.95
CA ASP A 19 -8.64 -11.84 4.49
C ASP A 19 -9.02 -12.34 3.11
N THR A 20 -10.25 -12.06 2.67
CA THR A 20 -10.82 -12.50 1.39
C THR A 20 -11.45 -11.32 0.67
N VAL A 21 -11.28 -11.25 -0.64
CA VAL A 21 -11.94 -10.28 -1.52
C VAL A 21 -12.50 -10.96 -2.74
N ARG A 22 -13.64 -10.47 -3.22
CA ARG A 22 -14.21 -10.84 -4.52
C ARG A 22 -14.08 -9.63 -5.43
N ILE A 23 -13.42 -9.80 -6.57
CA ILE A 23 -13.19 -8.73 -7.53
C ILE A 23 -13.72 -9.12 -8.90
N ARG A 24 -14.16 -8.11 -9.65
CA ARG A 24 -14.49 -8.23 -11.07
C ARG A 24 -13.55 -7.32 -11.85
N TYR A 25 -12.90 -7.85 -12.87
CA TYR A 25 -11.90 -7.13 -13.65
C TYR A 25 -11.87 -7.61 -15.11
N ILE A 26 -11.15 -6.87 -15.95
CA ILE A 26 -10.85 -7.24 -17.33
C ILE A 26 -9.41 -7.77 -17.38
N ASP A 27 -9.22 -8.97 -17.90
CA ASP A 27 -7.89 -9.56 -18.05
C ASP A 27 -7.12 -8.98 -19.26
N GLU A 28 -5.86 -9.40 -19.43
CA GLU A 28 -5.00 -8.95 -20.53
C GLU A 28 -5.53 -9.31 -21.93
N ASN A 29 -6.44 -10.28 -22.00
CA ASN A 29 -7.11 -10.73 -23.23
C ASN A 29 -8.47 -10.03 -23.43
N ARG A 30 -8.78 -9.00 -22.64
CA ARG A 30 -10.03 -8.24 -22.66
C ARG A 30 -11.28 -9.05 -22.30
N GLN A 31 -11.12 -10.09 -21.50
CA GLN A 31 -12.25 -10.90 -21.02
C GLN A 31 -12.64 -10.49 -19.61
N GLU A 32 -13.95 -10.46 -19.33
CA GLU A 32 -14.47 -10.26 -17.98
C GLU A 32 -14.18 -11.48 -17.11
N ARG A 33 -13.62 -11.22 -15.93
CA ARG A 33 -13.34 -12.21 -14.88
C ARG A 33 -14.01 -11.77 -13.59
N GLU A 34 -14.53 -12.73 -12.84
CA GLU A 34 -14.97 -12.54 -11.46
C GLU A 34 -14.39 -13.66 -10.61
N GLU A 35 -13.54 -13.31 -9.65
CA GLU A 35 -12.74 -14.26 -8.89
C GLU A 35 -12.67 -13.86 -7.41
N VAL A 36 -12.48 -14.88 -6.56
CA VAL A 36 -12.32 -14.71 -5.12
C VAL A 36 -10.87 -15.02 -4.75
N PHE A 37 -10.19 -14.05 -4.15
CA PHE A 37 -8.83 -14.20 -3.66
C PHE A 37 -8.81 -14.17 -2.14
N SER A 38 -7.87 -14.88 -1.53
CA SER A 38 -7.67 -14.90 -0.08
C SER A 38 -6.20 -14.72 0.31
N GLY A 39 -5.95 -14.48 1.59
CA GLY A 39 -4.62 -14.37 2.18
C GLY A 39 -3.79 -13.23 1.60
N TYR A 40 -2.56 -13.53 1.18
CA TYR A 40 -1.62 -12.51 0.72
C TYR A 40 -2.05 -11.84 -0.60
N ALA A 41 -2.60 -12.62 -1.54
CA ALA A 41 -3.09 -12.09 -2.81
C ALA A 41 -4.24 -11.10 -2.59
N ALA A 42 -5.20 -11.45 -1.73
CA ALA A 42 -6.29 -10.55 -1.36
C ALA A 42 -5.79 -9.22 -0.78
N ARG A 43 -4.74 -9.26 0.06
CA ARG A 43 -4.13 -8.05 0.62
C ARG A 43 -3.45 -7.20 -0.46
N CYS A 44 -2.67 -7.80 -1.35
CA CYS A 44 -2.04 -7.05 -2.45
C CYS A 44 -3.09 -6.39 -3.33
N ILE A 45 -4.16 -7.10 -3.69
CA ILE A 45 -5.26 -6.55 -4.49
C ILE A 45 -5.87 -5.33 -3.80
N GLN A 46 -6.18 -5.43 -2.51
CA GLN A 46 -6.71 -4.30 -1.73
C GLN A 46 -5.75 -3.11 -1.68
N HIS A 47 -4.45 -3.37 -1.49
CA HIS A 47 -3.43 -2.32 -1.45
C HIS A 47 -3.32 -1.55 -2.77
N GLU A 48 -3.27 -2.27 -3.89
CA GLU A 48 -3.16 -1.65 -5.21
C GLU A 48 -4.48 -0.98 -5.63
N TYR A 49 -5.62 -1.53 -5.21
CA TYR A 49 -6.92 -0.92 -5.45
C TYR A 49 -7.06 0.43 -4.72
N ASP A 50 -6.64 0.52 -3.46
CA ASP A 50 -6.63 1.78 -2.70
C ASP A 50 -5.89 2.90 -3.42
N HIS A 51 -4.81 2.58 -4.16
CA HIS A 51 -4.09 3.57 -4.95
C HIS A 51 -4.93 4.16 -6.09
N LEU A 52 -5.90 3.42 -6.62
CA LEU A 52 -6.84 3.95 -7.62
C LEU A 52 -7.74 5.05 -7.01
N ASP A 53 -8.03 4.94 -5.71
CA ASP A 53 -8.79 5.92 -4.94
C ASP A 53 -7.91 6.98 -4.26
N GLY A 54 -6.59 6.96 -4.51
CA GLY A 54 -5.63 7.86 -3.88
C GLY A 54 -5.40 7.58 -2.38
N ILE A 55 -5.82 6.42 -1.89
CA ILE A 55 -5.64 5.97 -0.51
C ILE A 55 -4.28 5.30 -0.36
N LEU A 56 -3.58 5.60 0.74
CA LEU A 56 -2.33 4.96 1.10
C LEU A 56 -2.53 4.02 2.28
N PHE A 57 -1.70 2.99 2.40
CA PHE A 57 -1.79 2.06 3.56
C PHE A 57 -1.61 2.79 4.91
N THR A 58 -0.93 3.95 4.93
CA THR A 58 -0.79 4.82 6.11
C THR A 58 -2.08 5.53 6.52
N ASP A 59 -3.14 5.43 5.73
CA ASP A 59 -4.48 5.91 6.09
C ASP A 59 -5.26 4.85 6.88
N HIS A 60 -4.87 3.58 6.78
CA HIS A 60 -5.47 2.47 7.52
C HIS A 60 -4.82 2.16 8.86
N ILE A 61 -3.70 2.83 9.21
CA ILE A 61 -3.03 2.65 10.50
C ILE A 61 -3.68 3.52 11.59
N SER A 62 -3.54 3.10 12.85
CA SER A 62 -4.11 3.86 13.97
C SER A 62 -3.56 5.29 14.05
N PRO A 63 -4.32 6.28 14.56
CA PRO A 63 -3.85 7.66 14.66
C PRO A 63 -2.55 7.81 15.45
N LEU A 64 -2.36 6.99 16.48
CA LEU A 64 -1.12 6.96 17.26
C LEU A 64 0.07 6.50 16.40
N ARG A 65 -0.08 5.40 15.64
CA ARG A 65 0.97 4.93 14.73
C ARG A 65 1.24 5.94 13.63
N LYS A 66 0.21 6.56 13.06
CA LYS A 66 0.34 7.63 12.05
C LYS A 66 1.18 8.79 12.58
N ARG A 67 0.96 9.23 13.83
CA ARG A 67 1.79 10.26 14.48
C ARG A 67 3.25 9.82 14.65
N MET A 68 3.50 8.57 15.02
CA MET A 68 4.87 8.05 15.19
C MET A 68 5.65 7.99 13.87
N VAL A 69 4.98 7.67 12.76
CA VAL A 69 5.63 7.63 11.42
C VAL A 69 5.65 8.98 10.71
N ASN A 70 4.90 9.98 11.21
CA ASN A 70 4.74 11.27 10.55
C ASN A 70 6.08 11.97 10.27
N GLY A 71 7.06 11.83 11.17
CA GLY A 71 8.40 12.37 10.95
C GLY A 71 9.10 11.76 9.73
N LYS A 72 8.94 10.45 9.50
CA LYS A 72 9.45 9.77 8.30
C LYS A 72 8.69 10.18 7.05
N LEU A 73 7.36 10.29 7.13
CA LEU A 73 6.51 10.73 6.02
C LEU A 73 6.85 12.15 5.59
N ASN A 74 7.02 13.08 6.54
CA ASN A 74 7.45 14.44 6.25
C ASN A 74 8.86 14.49 5.66
N ALA A 75 9.80 13.66 6.14
CA ALA A 75 11.12 13.57 5.53
C ALA A 75 11.06 13.09 4.07
N LEU A 76 10.21 12.10 3.78
CA LEU A 76 9.96 11.59 2.44
C LEU A 76 9.34 12.66 1.52
N ALA A 77 8.35 13.42 2.01
CA ALA A 77 7.75 14.53 1.27
C ALA A 77 8.79 15.61 0.92
N ASN A 78 9.82 15.77 1.75
CA ASN A 78 10.96 16.66 1.51
C ASN A 78 12.10 16.01 0.71
N GLY A 79 11.83 14.90 -0.01
CA GLY A 79 12.79 14.22 -0.89
C GLY A 79 13.85 13.38 -0.16
N LYS A 80 13.75 13.19 1.16
CA LYS A 80 14.70 12.41 1.96
C LYS A 80 14.15 11.01 2.22
N ALA A 81 14.56 10.05 1.41
CA ALA A 81 14.25 8.64 1.62
C ALA A 81 15.42 7.88 2.26
N ARG A 82 15.14 7.18 3.36
CA ARG A 82 16.09 6.25 4.00
C ARG A 82 15.50 4.84 3.94
N CYS A 83 15.97 4.04 2.98
CA CYS A 83 15.58 2.64 2.83
C CYS A 83 16.78 1.81 2.35
N SER A 84 16.71 0.49 2.53
CA SER A 84 17.79 -0.45 2.17
C SER A 84 17.97 -0.64 0.66
N TYR A 85 16.98 -0.25 -0.14
CA TYR A 85 16.97 -0.41 -1.59
C TYR A 85 17.11 0.93 -2.33
N LYS A 86 17.56 0.86 -3.59
CA LYS A 86 17.72 2.05 -4.44
C LYS A 86 16.37 2.70 -4.71
N VAL A 87 16.28 3.99 -4.43
CA VAL A 87 15.10 4.82 -4.69
C VAL A 87 15.50 6.04 -5.52
N LYS A 88 14.64 6.40 -6.47
CA LYS A 88 14.76 7.67 -7.20
C LYS A 88 13.93 8.69 -6.43
N THR A 89 14.59 9.49 -5.60
CA THR A 89 13.92 10.58 -4.88
C THR A 89 13.52 11.68 -5.86
N ALA A 90 12.32 12.23 -5.71
CA ALA A 90 11.94 13.45 -6.40
C ALA A 90 12.91 14.56 -5.96
N LYS A 91 13.58 15.18 -6.93
CA LYS A 91 14.46 16.33 -6.74
C LYS A 91 13.69 17.56 -7.20
#